data_AF-A0A6V7KS48-F1
#
_entry.id   AF-A0A6V7KS48-F1
#
_cell.length_a   1.000
_cell.length_b   1.000
_cell.length_c   1.000
_cell.angle_alpha   90.00
_cell.angle_beta   90.00
_cell.angle_gamma   90.00
#
_symmetry.space_group_name_H-M   'P 1'
#
loop_
_entity.id
_entity.type
_entity.pdbx_description
1 polymer ?
#
loop_
_entity_poly.entity_id
_entity_poly.type
_entity_poly.pdbx_seq_one_letter_code
_entity_poly.pdbx_strand_id
1 'polypeptide(L)' 'IRNTSGHYYLNGNWRIDFPRSLRFAGTIFHYSRDPQGFSAPDTITALGPTTEPIYIV' A
#
# COMPACT_ATOMS: atom_id res chain seq x y z
N ILE A 1 -3.99 3.01 2.45
CA ILE A 1 -3.89 1.69 3.13
C ILE A 1 -3.47 1.88 4.57
N ARG A 2 -4.22 1.30 5.52
CA ARG A 2 -4.01 1.49 6.95
C ARG A 2 -4.36 0.25 7.79
N ASN A 3 -3.87 0.21 9.02
CA ASN A 3 -4.28 -0.79 10.02
C ASN A 3 -5.55 -0.37 10.78
N THR A 4 -5.96 -1.20 11.74
CA THR A 4 -7.12 -0.98 12.62
C THR A 4 -6.99 0.26 13.51
N SER A 5 -5.78 0.66 13.92
CA SER A 5 -5.57 1.88 14.73
C SER A 5 -5.62 3.18 13.91
N GLY A 6 -5.70 3.07 12.57
CA GLY A 6 -5.70 4.20 11.66
C GLY A 6 -4.31 4.70 11.27
N HIS A 7 -3.26 3.95 11.59
CA HIS A 7 -1.92 4.21 11.09
C HIS A 7 -1.83 3.83 9.60
N TYR A 8 -1.46 4.80 8.76
CA TYR A 8 -1.32 4.61 7.32
C TYR A 8 0.07 4.05 6.99
N TYR A 9 0.09 2.93 6.26
CA TYR A 9 1.32 2.35 5.71
C TYR A 9 1.63 2.88 4.31
N LEU A 10 0.59 3.23 3.55
CA LEU A 10 0.68 3.73 2.19
C LEU A 10 -0.44 4.75 1.93
N ASN A 11 -0.11 5.82 1.21
CA ASN A 11 -1.01 6.90 0.80
C ASN A 11 -1.76 7.53 2.00
N GLY A 12 -0.98 8.02 2.96
CA GLY A 12 -1.47 8.80 4.10
C GLY A 12 -1.38 10.32 3.84
N ASN A 13 -1.98 11.12 4.72
CA ASN A 13 -1.85 12.59 4.71
C ASN A 13 -2.20 13.25 3.36
N TRP A 14 -3.22 12.76 2.66
CA TRP A 14 -3.67 13.29 1.37
C TRP A 14 -2.58 13.31 0.28
N ARG A 15 -1.60 12.40 0.38
CA ARG A 15 -0.49 12.28 -0.57
C ARG A 15 -0.43 10.89 -1.15
N ILE A 16 0.01 10.84 -2.41
CA ILE A 16 0.33 9.58 -3.09
C ILE A 16 1.82 9.32 -2.90
N ASP A 17 2.14 8.16 -2.33
CA ASP A 17 3.50 7.66 -2.23
C ASP A 17 4.02 7.23 -3.61
N PHE A 18 5.33 7.22 -3.78
CA PHE A 18 5.93 6.66 -4.99
C PHE A 18 5.85 5.12 -4.98
N PRO A 19 5.76 4.47 -6.17
CA PRO A 19 5.91 3.03 -6.32
C PRO A 19 7.14 2.50 -5.57
N ARG A 20 6.94 1.54 -4.67
CA ARG A 20 8.00 0.92 -3.87
C ARG A 20 7.52 -0.37 -3.21
N SER A 21 8.48 -1.16 -2.74
CA SER A 21 8.20 -2.25 -1.79
C SER A 21 8.15 -1.70 -0.36
N LEU A 22 7.13 -2.08 0.41
CA LEU A 22 7.00 -1.73 1.82
C LEU A 22 6.86 -3.00 2.66
N ARG A 23 7.42 -2.99 3.87
CA ARG A 23 7.26 -4.08 4.82
C ARG A 23 6.31 -3.66 5.93
N PHE A 24 5.13 -4.29 5.99
CA PHE A 24 4.13 -4.09 7.04
C PHE A 24 3.22 -5.31 7.16
N ALA A 25 2.45 -5.40 8.26
CA ALA A 25 1.58 -6.53 8.56
C ALA A 25 2.26 -7.91 8.42
N GLY A 26 3.56 -8.01 8.70
CA GLY A 26 4.31 -9.27 8.68
C GLY A 26 4.74 -9.77 7.29
N THR A 27 4.49 -9.01 6.21
CA THR A 27 4.89 -9.39 4.85
C THR A 27 5.43 -8.19 4.07
N ILE A 28 5.90 -8.44 2.84
CA ILE A 28 6.31 -7.41 1.89
C ILE A 28 5.14 -7.16 0.94
N PHE A 29 4.78 -5.89 0.80
CA PHE A 29 3.83 -5.40 -0.18
C PHE A 29 4.56 -4.68 -1.30
N HIS A 30 4.29 -5.08 -2.53
CA HIS A 30 4.75 -4.38 -3.73
C HIS A 30 3.65 -3.42 -4.17
N TYR A 31 3.95 -2.13 -4.16
CA TYR A 31 3.07 -1.08 -4.64
C TYR A 31 3.58 -0.51 -5.96
N SER A 32 2.74 -0.51 -7.00
CA SER A 32 3.05 0.09 -8.30
C SER A 32 1.91 0.94 -8.84
N ARG A 33 2.26 1.83 -9.77
CA ARG A 33 1.33 2.71 -10.49
C ARG A 33 1.75 2.78 -11.95
N ASP A 34 1.04 2.07 -12.82
CA ASP A 34 1.41 1.90 -14.24
C ASP A 34 0.20 2.07 -15.17
N PRO A 35 0.31 2.84 -16.28
CA PRO A 35 1.48 3.61 -16.72
C PRO A 35 1.69 4.89 -15.88
N GLN A 36 2.93 5.37 -15.79
CA GLN A 36 3.23 6.62 -15.07
C GLN A 36 2.49 7.82 -15.73
N GLY A 37 1.64 8.52 -14.96
CA GLY A 37 0.85 9.65 -15.45
C GLY A 37 -0.45 9.87 -14.67
N PHE A 38 -1.37 10.67 -15.21
CA PHE A 38 -2.65 10.98 -14.56
C PHE A 38 -3.61 9.79 -14.50
N SER A 39 -3.49 8.82 -15.42
CA SER A 39 -4.27 7.58 -15.43
C SER A 39 -3.44 6.36 -15.00
N ALA A 40 -2.77 6.48 -13.85
CA ALA A 40 -1.94 5.42 -13.28
C ALA A 40 -2.68 4.66 -12.17
N PRO A 41 -3.34 3.52 -12.47
CA PRO A 41 -4.02 2.71 -11.45
C PRO A 41 -3.04 2.16 -10.41
N ASP A 42 -3.52 2.09 -9.16
CA ASP A 42 -2.77 1.53 -8.04
C ASP A 42 -2.86 0.01 -8.04
N THR A 43 -1.72 -0.67 -8.12
CA THR A 43 -1.61 -2.11 -7.91
C THR A 43 -0.88 -2.38 -6.61
N ILE A 44 -1.43 -3.28 -5.79
CA ILE A 44 -0.75 -3.76 -4.60
C ILE A 44 -0.80 -5.28 -4.48
N THR A 45 0.37 -5.89 -4.25
CA THR A 45 0.53 -7.34 -4.12
C THR A 45 1.28 -7.66 -2.84
N ALA A 46 0.76 -8.59 -2.04
CA ALA A 46 1.45 -9.11 -0.87
C ALA A 46 2.21 -10.41 -1.22
N LEU A 47 3.47 -10.52 -0.82
CA LEU A 47 4.27 -11.75 -1.04
C LEU A 47 3.87 -12.92 -0.11
N GLY A 48 3.04 -12.67 0.89
CA GLY A 48 2.72 -13.63 1.93
C GLY A 48 1.52 -13.21 2.77
N PRO A 49 1.10 -14.03 3.74
CA PRO A 49 -0.06 -13.73 4.58
C PRO A 49 0.18 -12.51 5.46
N THR A 50 -0.91 -11.82 5.79
CA THR A 50 -0.90 -10.70 6.74
C THR A 50 -1.09 -11.18 8.17
N THR A 51 -0.36 -10.58 9.10
CA THR A 51 -0.43 -10.86 10.56
C THR A 51 -1.42 -9.97 11.30
N GLU A 52 -1.93 -8.93 10.64
CA GLU A 52 -2.98 -8.04 11.14
C GLU A 52 -3.94 -7.66 9.99
N PRO A 53 -5.19 -7.24 10.29
CA PRO A 53 -6.11 -6.75 9.28
C PRO A 53 -5.59 -5.48 8.59
N ILE A 54 -5.78 -5.42 7.27
CA ILE A 54 -5.44 -4.26 6.45
C ILE A 54 -6.70 -3.71 5.78
N TYR A 55 -6.86 -2.39 5.81
CA TYR A 55 -7.93 -1.68 5.12
C TYR A 55 -7.41 -1.01 3.86
N ILE A 56 -8.07 -1.29 2.74
CA ILE A 56 -7.93 -0.59 1.47
C ILE A 56 -8.97 0.54 1.49
N VAL A 57 -8.47 1.78 1.49
CA VAL A 57 -9.24 3.02 1.65
C VAL A 57 -8.76 4.05 0.66
#